data_AF-A0A258FCF8-F1
#
_entry.id   AF-A0A258FCF8-F1
#
_cell.length_a   1.000
_cell.length_b   1.000
_cell.length_c   1.000
_cell.angle_alpha   90.00
_cell.angle_beta   90.00
_cell.angle_gamma   90.00
#
_symmetry.space_group_name_H-M   'P 1'
#
loop_
_entity.id
_entity.type
_entity.pdbx_description
1 polymer ?
#
loop_
_entity_poly.entity_id
_entity_poly.type
_entity_poly.pdbx_seq_one_letter_code
_entity_poly.pdbx_strand_id
1 'polypeptide(L)'
;PGYVLVKMELTDDAYHLVKDTPKVTGFLGAAGGTKPLPVSEREVQAIIGAVEEGVERPKPTIRFDIGETVKVIDGPFASFDGQVESVDEDAARLRVAVSIFGRPTPVDLEYSQVEKTGG
;
A
#
# COMPACT_ATOMS: atom_id res chain seq x y z
N PRO A 1 -7.07 -0.76 1.02
CA PRO A 1 -7.92 0.37 0.54
C PRO A 1 -9.38 -0.08 0.42
N GLY A 2 -10.36 0.69 0.95
CA GLY A 2 -11.75 0.23 1.13
C GLY A 2 -12.86 1.29 1.07
N TYR A 3 -12.60 2.46 0.49
CA TYR A 3 -13.58 3.55 0.33
C TYR A 3 -13.63 4.04 -1.12
N VAL A 4 -14.80 4.48 -1.56
CA VAL A 4 -15.04 5.06 -2.90
C VAL A 4 -15.68 6.43 -2.73
N LEU A 5 -15.12 7.45 -3.39
CA LEU A 5 -15.73 8.77 -3.48
C LEU A 5 -16.70 8.80 -4.67
N VAL A 6 -17.91 9.32 -4.48
CA VAL A 6 -18.90 9.45 -5.55
C VAL A 6 -19.49 10.86 -5.55
N LYS A 7 -19.44 11.52 -6.70
CA LYS A 7 -20.13 12.78 -6.95
C LYS A 7 -21.51 12.47 -7.54
N MET A 8 -22.56 12.64 -6.75
CA MET A 8 -23.94 12.38 -7.17
C MET A 8 -24.91 13.36 -6.53
N GLU A 9 -26.09 13.50 -7.13
CA GLU A 9 -27.25 14.05 -6.46
C GLU A 9 -27.90 12.97 -5.60
N LEU A 10 -28.04 13.23 -4.30
CA LEU A 10 -28.54 12.25 -3.34
C LEU A 10 -30.08 12.23 -3.35
N THR A 11 -30.66 11.45 -4.26
CA THR A 11 -32.07 11.07 -4.27
C THR A 11 -32.30 9.76 -3.51
N ASP A 12 -33.54 9.46 -3.13
CA ASP A 12 -33.87 8.20 -2.44
C ASP A 12 -33.52 6.98 -3.32
N ASP A 13 -33.81 7.06 -4.62
CA ASP A 13 -33.43 6.02 -5.59
C ASP A 13 -31.91 5.81 -5.66
N ALA A 14 -31.12 6.90 -5.69
CA ALA A 14 -29.66 6.83 -5.70
C ALA A 14 -29.11 6.25 -4.39
N TYR A 15 -29.73 6.57 -3.26
CA TYR A 15 -29.37 6.02 -1.96
C TYR A 15 -29.59 4.50 -1.91
N HIS A 16 -30.75 4.04 -2.36
CA HIS A 16 -31.07 2.61 -2.42
C HIS A 16 -30.15 1.86 -3.39
N LEU A 17 -29.90 2.41 -4.57
CA LEU A 17 -29.00 1.82 -5.57
C LEU A 17 -27.59 1.54 -5.00
N VAL A 18 -27.00 2.50 -4.28
CA VAL A 18 -25.68 2.32 -3.68
C VAL A 18 -25.71 1.28 -2.56
N LYS A 19 -26.75 1.28 -1.74
CA LYS A 19 -26.90 0.34 -0.63
C LYS A 19 -27.09 -1.11 -1.10
N ASP A 20 -27.78 -1.29 -2.23
CA ASP A 20 -28.05 -2.61 -2.80
C ASP A 20 -26.90 -3.13 -3.67
N THR A 21 -25.86 -2.31 -3.91
CA THR A 21 -24.67 -2.72 -4.65
C THR A 21 -23.87 -3.77 -3.86
N PRO A 22 -23.64 -4.98 -4.41
CA PRO A 22 -22.90 -6.03 -3.71
C PRO A 22 -21.51 -5.56 -3.26
N LYS A 23 -21.12 -5.95 -2.03
CA LYS A 23 -19.85 -5.58 -1.38
C LYS A 23 -19.74 -4.12 -0.93
N VAL A 24 -20.78 -3.30 -1.10
CA VAL A 24 -20.88 -1.98 -0.47
C VAL A 24 -21.44 -2.16 0.94
N THR A 25 -20.68 -1.74 1.94
CA THR A 25 -21.09 -1.84 3.36
C THR A 25 -21.99 -0.69 3.79
N GLY A 26 -22.06 0.38 3.00
CA GLY A 26 -22.96 1.52 3.20
C GLY A 26 -22.23 2.87 3.04
N PHE A 27 -22.95 3.95 3.35
CA PHE A 27 -22.38 5.28 3.38
C PHE A 27 -21.73 5.59 4.72
N LEU A 28 -20.58 6.27 4.69
CA LEU A 28 -19.95 6.81 5.88
C LEU A 28 -20.84 7.88 6.53
N GLY A 29 -20.98 7.83 7.85
CA GLY A 29 -21.76 8.81 8.62
C GLY A 29 -23.27 8.58 8.63
N ALA A 30 -23.80 7.56 7.94
CA ALA A 30 -25.22 7.20 7.98
C ALA A 30 -25.63 6.38 9.22
N ALA A 31 -24.82 6.37 10.27
CA ALA A 31 -25.13 5.68 11.52
C ALA A 31 -26.40 6.27 12.14
N GLY A 32 -27.46 5.46 12.28
CA GLY A 32 -28.72 5.88 12.89
C GLY A 32 -29.84 6.32 11.93
N GLY A 33 -29.70 6.11 10.61
CA GLY A 33 -30.78 6.41 9.64
C GLY A 33 -30.79 7.86 9.14
N THR A 34 -29.77 8.64 9.47
CA THR A 34 -29.56 9.99 8.96
C THR A 34 -28.96 9.97 7.56
N LYS A 35 -29.39 10.91 6.71
CA LYS A 35 -28.84 11.07 5.36
C LYS A 35 -27.32 11.20 5.40
N PRO A 36 -26.58 10.57 4.48
CA PRO A 36 -25.12 10.70 4.42
C PRO A 36 -24.70 12.16 4.33
N LEU A 37 -23.66 12.50 5.07
CA LEU A 37 -23.13 13.86 5.08
C LEU A 37 -22.34 14.10 3.79
N PRO A 38 -22.61 15.19 3.06
CA PRO A 38 -21.80 15.54 1.91
C PRO A 38 -20.38 15.88 2.38
N VAL A 39 -19.39 15.34 1.69
CA VAL A 39 -17.98 15.71 1.88
C VAL A 39 -17.77 17.08 1.25
N SER A 40 -17.06 17.97 1.95
CA SER A 40 -16.79 19.30 1.39
C SER A 40 -15.82 19.19 0.21
N GLU A 41 -15.92 20.12 -0.75
CA GLU A 41 -15.00 20.15 -1.90
C GLU A 41 -13.53 20.22 -1.47
N ARG A 42 -13.22 20.90 -0.35
CA ARG A 42 -11.87 20.98 0.21
C ARG A 42 -11.34 19.62 0.68
N GLU A 43 -12.18 18.83 1.36
CA GLU A 43 -11.81 17.48 1.80
C GLU A 43 -11.66 16.53 0.60
N VAL A 44 -12.54 16.66 -0.40
CA VAL A 44 -12.41 15.91 -1.66
C VAL A 44 -11.08 16.24 -2.35
N GLN A 45 -10.71 17.51 -2.46
CA GLN A 45 -9.44 17.94 -3.04
C GLN A 45 -8.23 17.49 -2.21
N ALA A 46 -8.34 17.43 -0.89
CA ALA A 46 -7.28 16.88 -0.05
C ALA A 46 -7.11 15.36 -0.25
N ILE A 47 -8.21 14.60 -0.42
CA ILE A 47 -8.15 13.15 -0.69
C ILE A 47 -7.65 12.89 -2.11
N ILE A 48 -8.15 13.62 -3.11
CA ILE A 48 -7.69 13.51 -4.50
C ILE A 48 -6.24 13.93 -4.60
N GLY A 49 -5.86 15.06 -3.99
CA GLY A 49 -4.47 15.53 -3.93
C GLY A 49 -3.55 14.57 -3.20
N ALA A 50 -4.00 13.91 -2.11
CA ALA A 50 -3.23 12.86 -1.46
C ALA A 50 -3.16 11.56 -2.30
N VAL A 51 -4.15 11.29 -3.15
CA VAL A 51 -4.07 10.22 -4.15
C VAL A 51 -3.15 10.61 -5.29
N GLU A 52 -3.16 11.85 -5.76
CA GLU A 52 -2.29 12.37 -6.82
C GLU A 52 -0.83 12.48 -6.34
N GLU A 53 -0.56 13.07 -5.18
CA GLU A 53 0.76 13.05 -4.52
C GLU A 53 1.18 11.64 -4.07
N GLY A 54 0.20 10.78 -3.76
CA GLY A 54 0.41 9.35 -3.48
C GLY A 54 0.65 8.49 -4.73
N VAL A 55 0.36 9.02 -5.92
CA VAL A 55 0.57 8.41 -7.25
C VAL A 55 1.80 9.03 -7.95
N GLU A 56 2.22 10.24 -7.54
CA GLU A 56 3.44 10.94 -7.97
C GLU A 56 4.64 10.76 -7.04
N ARG A 57 4.64 9.77 -6.16
CA ARG A 57 5.89 9.02 -6.05
C ARG A 57 5.85 8.08 -7.25
N PRO A 58 6.74 8.20 -8.26
CA PRO A 58 6.90 7.06 -9.16
C PRO A 58 7.03 5.89 -8.20
N LYS A 59 6.09 4.92 -8.22
CA LYS A 59 6.34 3.64 -7.56
C LYS A 59 7.71 3.33 -8.10
N PRO A 60 8.78 3.37 -7.29
CA PRO A 60 10.05 2.99 -7.84
C PRO A 60 9.71 1.59 -8.34
N THR A 61 9.95 1.33 -9.61
CA THR A 61 10.06 -0.06 -10.02
C THR A 61 11.28 -0.46 -9.21
N ILE A 62 11.08 -0.91 -7.96
CA ILE A 62 12.15 -1.12 -7.00
C ILE A 62 12.87 -2.31 -7.59
N ARG A 63 13.91 -1.99 -8.36
CA ARG A 63 14.83 -2.95 -8.93
C ARG A 63 15.91 -3.12 -7.89
N PHE A 64 16.09 -4.37 -7.51
CA PHE A 64 17.19 -4.79 -6.69
C PHE A 64 18.23 -5.37 -7.62
N ASP A 65 19.48 -4.94 -7.49
CA ASP A 65 20.59 -5.54 -8.19
C ASP A 65 21.34 -6.51 -7.26
N ILE A 66 21.96 -7.53 -7.85
CA ILE A 66 22.82 -8.45 -7.09
C ILE A 66 24.01 -7.66 -6.53
N GLY A 67 24.33 -7.88 -5.25
CA GLY A 67 25.37 -7.17 -4.51
C GLY A 67 24.86 -5.91 -3.78
N GLU A 68 23.61 -5.52 -3.99
CA GLU A 68 23.00 -4.37 -3.33
C GLU A 68 22.70 -4.62 -1.86
N THR A 69 22.88 -3.59 -1.03
CA THR A 69 22.53 -3.64 0.38
C THR A 69 21.06 -3.26 0.57
N VAL A 70 20.34 -4.10 1.30
CA VAL A 70 18.94 -3.90 1.67
C VAL A 70 18.77 -4.08 3.17
N LYS A 71 17.79 -3.39 3.74
CA LYS A 71 17.35 -3.55 5.12
C LYS A 71 16.04 -4.30 5.14
N VAL A 72 15.94 -5.31 5.99
CA VAL A 72 14.68 -6.03 6.20
C VAL A 72 13.78 -5.19 7.08
N ILE A 73 12.54 -4.94 6.63
CA ILE A 73 11.55 -4.10 7.31
C ILE A 73 10.38 -4.90 7.90
N ASP A 74 10.24 -6.18 7.52
CA ASP A 74 9.16 -7.05 7.98
C ASP A 74 9.63 -8.49 8.27
N GLY A 75 8.87 -9.21 9.10
CA GLY A 75 9.17 -10.58 9.49
C GLY A 75 10.21 -10.73 10.61
N PRO A 76 10.63 -11.98 10.91
CA PRO A 76 11.49 -12.29 12.06
C PRO A 76 12.91 -11.73 11.95
N PHE A 77 13.30 -11.28 10.76
CA PHE A 77 14.61 -10.67 10.47
C PHE A 77 14.52 -9.15 10.30
N ALA A 78 13.39 -8.53 10.64
CA ALA A 78 13.23 -7.08 10.58
C ALA A 78 14.34 -6.36 11.38
N SER A 79 14.78 -5.22 10.88
CA SER A 79 15.90 -4.40 11.39
C SER A 79 17.30 -4.92 11.10
N PHE A 80 17.47 -6.10 10.49
CA PHE A 80 18.79 -6.53 10.01
C PHE A 80 19.06 -6.01 8.60
N ASP A 81 20.33 -5.72 8.33
CA ASP A 81 20.84 -5.44 7.00
C ASP A 81 21.33 -6.72 6.33
N GLY A 82 21.23 -6.77 5.00
CA GLY A 82 21.71 -7.88 4.21
C GLY A 82 22.09 -7.47 2.79
N GLN A 83 22.76 -8.38 2.09
CA GLN A 83 23.17 -8.18 0.70
C GLN A 83 22.37 -9.09 -0.23
N VAL A 84 21.86 -8.54 -1.33
CA VAL A 84 21.13 -9.31 -2.35
C VAL A 84 22.10 -10.25 -3.07
N GLU A 85 21.84 -11.55 -3.01
CA GLU A 85 22.61 -12.58 -3.72
C GLU A 85 21.98 -12.97 -5.05
N SER A 86 20.64 -12.98 -5.12
CA SER A 86 19.90 -13.27 -6.36
C SER A 86 18.53 -12.62 -6.36
N VAL A 87 18.01 -12.37 -7.56
CA VAL A 87 16.74 -11.69 -7.80
C VAL A 87 15.87 -12.57 -8.69
N ASP A 88 14.65 -12.86 -8.24
CA ASP A 88 13.60 -13.54 -9.00
C ASP A 88 12.51 -12.51 -9.29
N GLU A 89 12.60 -11.86 -10.46
CA GLU A 89 11.67 -10.81 -10.88
C GLU A 89 10.26 -11.37 -11.16
N ASP A 90 10.17 -12.61 -11.66
CA ASP A 90 8.91 -13.27 -12.00
C ASP A 90 8.10 -13.58 -10.73
N ALA A 91 8.78 -14.02 -9.66
CA ALA A 91 8.16 -14.30 -8.37
C ALA A 91 8.18 -13.12 -7.39
N ALA A 92 8.81 -11.99 -7.75
CA ALA A 92 9.04 -10.83 -6.88
C ALA A 92 9.71 -11.21 -5.54
N ARG A 93 10.76 -12.06 -5.61
CA ARG A 93 11.52 -12.55 -4.46
C ARG A 93 13.01 -12.29 -4.58
N LEU A 94 13.66 -12.15 -3.44
CA LEU A 94 15.09 -11.91 -3.29
C LEU A 94 15.70 -12.96 -2.39
N ARG A 95 16.87 -13.45 -2.75
CA ARG A 95 17.74 -14.14 -1.80
C ARG A 95 18.69 -13.11 -1.20
N VAL A 96 18.62 -12.93 0.11
CA VAL A 96 19.41 -11.93 0.83
C VAL A 96 20.28 -12.62 1.86
N ALA A 97 21.58 -12.35 1.84
CA ALA A 97 22.51 -12.72 2.89
C ALA A 97 22.39 -11.72 4.05
N VAL A 98 21.54 -12.02 5.02
CA VAL A 98 21.32 -11.18 6.21
C VAL A 98 22.46 -11.39 7.20
N SER A 99 23.03 -10.30 7.71
CA SER A 99 24.13 -10.37 8.69
C SER A 99 23.58 -10.49 10.10
N ILE A 100 23.55 -11.72 10.63
CA ILE A 100 23.07 -12.00 11.99
C ILE A 100 24.28 -12.41 12.84
N PHE A 101 24.57 -11.64 13.90
CA PHE A 101 25.74 -11.86 14.76
C PHE A 101 27.08 -11.93 13.99
N GLY A 102 27.21 -11.16 12.92
CA GLY A 102 28.41 -11.15 12.07
C GLY A 102 28.57 -12.38 11.16
N ARG A 103 27.53 -13.22 11.03
CA ARG A 103 27.50 -14.35 10.08
C ARG A 103 26.48 -14.08 8.97
N PRO A 104 26.87 -14.21 7.68
CA PRO A 104 25.92 -14.13 6.58
C PRO A 104 25.01 -15.35 6.62
N THR A 105 23.70 -15.11 6.69
CA THR A 105 22.66 -16.14 6.69
C THR A 105 21.74 -15.89 5.49
N PRO A 106 21.70 -16.78 4.48
CA PRO A 106 20.85 -16.60 3.32
C PRO A 106 19.39 -16.83 3.70
N VAL A 107 18.53 -15.86 3.36
CA VAL A 107 17.08 -15.93 3.56
C VAL A 107 16.37 -15.48 2.28
N ASP A 108 15.23 -16.10 1.99
CA ASP A 108 14.37 -15.70 0.87
C ASP A 108 13.31 -14.72 1.39
N LEU A 109 13.23 -13.54 0.76
CA LEU A 109 12.35 -12.43 1.16
C LEU A 109 11.57 -11.91 -0.04
N GLU A 110 10.38 -11.37 0.20
CA GLU A 110 9.63 -10.62 -0.80
C GLU A 110 10.13 -9.18 -0.92
N TYR A 111 9.89 -8.55 -2.08
CA TYR A 111 10.26 -7.15 -2.31
C TYR A 111 9.61 -6.19 -1.28
N SER A 112 8.44 -6.57 -0.76
CA SER A 112 7.69 -5.83 0.26
C SER A 112 8.33 -5.89 1.66
N GLN A 113 9.17 -6.88 1.91
CA GLN A 113 9.79 -7.12 3.22
C GLN A 113 11.15 -6.47 3.37
N VAL A 114 11.66 -5.82 2.32
CA VAL A 114 12.96 -5.17 2.31
C VAL A 114 12.86 -3.75 1.78
N GLU A 115 13.79 -2.91 2.22
CA GLU A 115 13.96 -1.54 1.79
C GLU A 115 15.41 -1.32 1.34
N LYS A 116 15.61 -0.66 0.20
CA LYS A 116 16.94 -0.37 -0.34
C LYS A 116 17.67 0.62 0.57
N THR A 117 18.87 0.28 1.03
CA THR A 117 19.65 1.11 1.96
C THR A 117 20.79 1.92 1.32
N GLY A 118 20.79 2.10 -0.01
CA GLY A 118 21.80 2.95 -0.66
C GLY A 118 21.41 3.54 -2.02
N GLY A 119 21.58 4.87 -2.13
CA GLY A 119 21.53 5.67 -3.36
C GLY A 119 20.66 6.90 -3.26
#